data_AF-A0A5B2UBT4-F1
#
_entry.id   AF-A0A5B2UBT4-F1
#
_cell.length_a   1.000
_cell.length_b   1.000
_cell.length_c   1.000
_cell.angle_alpha   90.00
_cell.angle_beta   90.00
_cell.angle_gamma   90.00
#
_symmetry.space_group_name_H-M   'P 1'
#
loop_
_entity.id
_entity.type
_entity.pdbx_description
1 polymer ?
#
loop_
_entity_poly.entity_id
_entity_poly.type
_entity_poly.pdbx_seq_one_letter_code
_entity_poly.pdbx_strand_id
1 'polypeptide(L)'
;MKKMRAFLIGIFTVCCGSTFTKAQDVYLSIPDNNIFNRSEFTSVPTRVMTNANRTNWDYAFLGLLPTAPTFTSVSGPTFTHSSSSLTLPSSTLIWQLESMGGQLPYTGLSGYLPGFQSFSTSAVKWFEPPSISIGGGFNRGNINFTFKIPSSQFSANAFRAGNYSMDITQNYNDFTPRNFKTILVIPSSIRWITNSLTKYIEISSLNDYRNASTRVWDLGNTEIANTVDFNFWAKAASTNIQFTSSKGVPGTRNIGSVKLGSNGAALTTKALSSDFQNFSAANFSVVAGNRNSFIPQLYVSAEDFKNFFFEAGTYTFELNFNAGSTDNSINSLQNTAVQLKVLPLSEITIPSSGRNVNFNFNTAAHYTDGQSQVIPNQIMLSNNENFELYVKSDENYFKKGGLQTSINSNILQIGVDGSSVNVPLSKTPQKILFNGTPVLDRGLNVRYTIPPAGAQSLVGKENTTYSINVYYSFTAI
;
A
#
# COMPACT_ATOMS: atom_id res chain seq x y z
N MET A 1 56.20 -54.08 -4.12
CA MET A 1 56.62 -53.24 -5.27
C MET A 1 55.47 -52.72 -6.16
N LYS A 2 54.23 -52.50 -5.66
CA LYS A 2 53.14 -51.88 -6.45
C LYS A 2 52.65 -50.51 -5.93
N LYS A 3 53.07 -50.09 -4.72
CA LYS A 3 52.67 -48.79 -4.14
C LYS A 3 53.64 -47.63 -4.44
N MET A 4 54.82 -47.90 -4.99
CA MET A 4 55.84 -46.88 -5.29
C MET A 4 55.75 -46.31 -6.72
N ARG A 5 55.01 -46.96 -7.64
CA ARG A 5 54.77 -46.46 -9.01
C ARG A 5 53.62 -45.46 -9.10
N ALA A 6 52.64 -45.51 -8.20
CA ALA A 6 51.53 -44.55 -8.18
C ALA A 6 51.97 -43.16 -7.65
N PHE A 7 52.97 -43.12 -6.75
CA PHE A 7 53.48 -41.87 -6.20
C PHE A 7 54.33 -41.07 -7.20
N LEU A 8 55.03 -41.75 -8.12
CA LEU A 8 55.86 -41.10 -9.16
C LEU A 8 55.08 -40.66 -10.40
N ILE A 9 53.92 -41.27 -10.71
CA ILE A 9 53.03 -40.80 -11.78
C ILE A 9 52.20 -39.57 -11.34
N GLY A 10 51.94 -39.44 -10.03
CA GLY A 10 51.27 -38.28 -9.44
C GLY A 10 52.11 -36.98 -9.46
N ILE A 11 53.44 -37.08 -9.51
CA ILE A 11 54.34 -35.91 -9.53
C ILE A 11 54.68 -35.48 -10.97
N PHE A 12 54.67 -36.40 -11.96
CA PHE A 12 54.97 -36.04 -13.35
C PHE A 12 53.78 -35.51 -14.16
N THR A 13 52.53 -35.69 -13.69
CA THR A 13 51.35 -35.05 -14.30
C THR A 13 51.16 -33.60 -13.82
N VAL A 14 51.99 -33.14 -12.87
CA VAL A 14 51.96 -31.78 -12.29
C VAL A 14 52.93 -30.80 -12.97
N CYS A 15 53.82 -31.24 -13.87
CA CYS A 15 54.88 -30.37 -14.40
C CYS A 15 54.92 -30.11 -15.91
N CYS A 16 54.00 -30.62 -16.73
CA CYS A 16 54.00 -30.35 -18.18
C CYS A 16 52.59 -30.30 -18.81
N GLY A 17 51.60 -29.80 -18.08
CA GLY A 17 50.36 -29.33 -18.70
C GLY A 17 50.54 -27.85 -19.02
N SER A 18 50.76 -27.51 -20.29
CA SER A 18 50.50 -26.15 -20.76
C SER A 18 49.06 -25.82 -20.39
N THR A 19 48.89 -25.07 -19.30
CA THR A 19 47.60 -24.50 -18.94
C THR A 19 47.27 -23.55 -20.07
N PHE A 20 46.47 -24.01 -21.04
CA PHE A 20 45.62 -23.13 -21.80
C PHE A 20 44.86 -22.32 -20.75
N THR A 21 45.35 -21.10 -20.50
CA THR A 21 44.70 -20.20 -19.58
C THR A 21 43.40 -19.84 -20.27
N LYS A 22 42.32 -20.56 -19.92
CA LYS A 22 40.98 -20.23 -20.39
C LYS A 22 40.76 -18.74 -20.15
N ALA A 23 40.14 -18.08 -21.13
CA ALA A 23 39.75 -16.68 -21.03
C ALA A 23 39.12 -16.41 -19.66
N GLN A 24 39.67 -15.46 -18.92
CA GLN A 24 39.06 -15.03 -17.67
C GLN A 24 37.90 -14.11 -18.03
N ASP A 25 36.71 -14.67 -18.09
CA ASP A 25 35.48 -13.88 -18.18
C ASP A 25 35.31 -13.05 -16.90
N VAL A 26 34.83 -11.82 -17.08
CA VAL A 26 34.59 -10.85 -16.02
C VAL A 26 33.15 -11.01 -15.54
N TYR A 27 32.98 -11.52 -14.31
CA TYR A 27 31.66 -11.67 -13.68
C TYR A 27 31.42 -10.55 -12.68
N LEU A 28 30.36 -9.77 -12.89
CA LEU A 28 29.93 -8.69 -12.01
C LEU A 28 28.56 -9.00 -11.43
N SER A 29 28.54 -9.49 -10.19
CA SER A 29 27.31 -9.70 -9.43
C SER A 29 26.78 -8.37 -8.94
N ILE A 30 25.63 -7.94 -9.48
CA ILE A 30 25.03 -6.65 -9.15
C ILE A 30 24.09 -6.85 -7.95
N PRO A 31 24.33 -6.22 -6.78
CA PRO A 31 23.46 -6.37 -5.63
C PRO A 31 22.05 -5.84 -5.93
N ASP A 32 21.04 -6.55 -5.44
CA ASP A 32 19.64 -6.12 -5.56
C ASP A 32 19.40 -4.75 -4.92
N ASN A 33 20.11 -4.44 -3.84
CA ASN A 33 20.05 -3.15 -3.17
C ASN A 33 20.46 -1.98 -4.10
N ASN A 34 21.46 -2.18 -4.96
CA ASN A 34 21.87 -1.17 -5.94
C ASN A 34 20.77 -0.93 -6.99
N ILE A 35 20.17 -2.02 -7.49
CA ILE A 35 19.08 -1.96 -8.45
C ILE A 35 17.86 -1.27 -7.83
N PHE A 36 17.43 -1.75 -6.67
CA PHE A 36 16.19 -1.31 -6.03
C PHE A 36 16.31 0.09 -5.45
N ASN A 37 17.44 0.48 -4.87
CA ASN A 37 17.64 1.85 -4.38
C ASN A 37 18.19 2.80 -5.45
N ARG A 38 18.44 2.28 -6.67
CA ARG A 38 19.02 3.03 -7.80
C ARG A 38 20.33 3.71 -7.40
N SER A 39 21.12 3.04 -6.57
CA SER A 39 22.41 3.55 -6.09
C SER A 39 23.54 3.03 -6.97
N GLU A 40 24.54 3.88 -7.23
CA GLU A 40 25.71 3.53 -8.03
C GLU A 40 26.36 2.23 -7.53
N PHE A 41 26.64 1.32 -8.46
CA PHE A 41 27.47 0.16 -8.21
C PHE A 41 28.89 0.46 -8.65
N THR A 42 29.87 0.13 -7.81
CA THR A 42 31.30 0.14 -8.16
C THR A 42 31.88 -1.21 -7.78
N SER A 43 32.54 -1.88 -8.73
CA SER A 43 33.23 -3.14 -8.46
C SER A 43 34.51 -2.88 -7.68
N VAL A 44 34.99 -3.90 -6.98
CA VAL A 44 36.42 -3.94 -6.60
C VAL A 44 37.30 -3.98 -7.86
N PRO A 45 38.58 -3.59 -7.77
CA PRO A 45 39.53 -3.79 -8.86
C PRO A 45 39.50 -5.23 -9.36
N THR A 46 39.06 -5.39 -10.62
CA THR A 46 38.77 -6.69 -11.19
C THR A 46 39.82 -7.02 -12.23
N ARG A 47 40.49 -8.16 -12.07
CA ARG A 47 41.48 -8.66 -13.03
C ARG A 47 40.78 -9.05 -14.32
N VAL A 48 41.09 -8.36 -15.41
CA VAL A 48 40.56 -8.65 -16.74
C VAL A 48 41.59 -9.39 -17.58
N MET A 49 42.85 -8.94 -17.53
CA MET A 49 43.96 -9.51 -18.29
C MET A 49 45.19 -9.66 -17.42
N THR A 50 46.19 -10.38 -17.92
CA THR A 50 47.54 -10.45 -17.37
C THR A 50 48.56 -10.16 -18.47
N ASN A 51 49.69 -9.57 -18.07
CA ASN A 51 50.90 -9.52 -18.88
C ASN A 51 52.07 -10.05 -18.08
N ALA A 52 52.56 -11.23 -18.46
CA ALA A 52 53.69 -11.88 -17.78
C ALA A 52 55.06 -11.42 -18.31
N ASN A 53 55.13 -10.93 -19.55
CA ASN A 53 56.37 -10.99 -20.33
C ASN A 53 56.97 -9.62 -20.68
N ARG A 54 56.15 -8.55 -20.75
CA ARG A 54 56.60 -7.24 -21.25
C ARG A 54 56.38 -6.11 -20.24
N THR A 55 57.17 -5.06 -20.39
CA THR A 55 57.08 -3.80 -19.62
C THR A 55 56.96 -2.58 -20.55
N ASN A 56 56.84 -2.81 -21.85
CA ASN A 56 56.77 -1.80 -22.90
C ASN A 56 55.50 -1.97 -23.74
N TRP A 57 54.96 -0.86 -24.23
CA TRP A 57 53.83 -0.83 -25.16
C TRP A 57 54.20 -1.44 -26.53
N ASP A 58 53.17 -1.82 -27.30
CA ASP A 58 53.34 -2.19 -28.70
C ASP A 58 53.58 -0.92 -29.52
N TYR A 59 54.44 -0.97 -30.54
CA TYR A 59 54.77 0.17 -31.38
C TYR A 59 54.27 -0.06 -32.80
N ALA A 60 53.64 0.97 -33.39
CA ALA A 60 53.17 0.93 -34.77
C ALA A 60 54.34 1.05 -35.77
N PHE A 61 54.05 0.84 -37.06
CA PHE A 61 55.00 0.77 -38.19
C PHE A 61 56.14 1.81 -38.12
N LEU A 62 57.39 1.32 -38.26
CA LEU A 62 58.69 1.98 -38.02
C LEU A 62 59.09 2.19 -36.54
N GLY A 63 58.30 1.73 -35.56
CA GLY A 63 58.69 1.73 -34.15
C GLY A 63 58.66 3.12 -33.48
N LEU A 64 58.04 4.11 -34.14
CA LEU A 64 58.15 5.52 -33.74
C LEU A 64 57.08 5.95 -32.73
N LEU A 65 55.89 5.34 -32.73
CA LEU A 65 54.80 5.69 -31.83
C LEU A 65 54.19 4.44 -31.19
N PRO A 66 53.92 4.47 -29.88
CA PRO A 66 53.21 3.38 -29.22
C PRO A 66 51.76 3.31 -29.69
N THR A 67 51.24 2.09 -29.82
CA THR A 67 49.86 1.78 -30.19
C THR A 67 49.00 1.86 -28.94
N ALA A 68 47.98 2.70 -28.89
CA ALA A 68 47.09 2.73 -27.72
C ALA A 68 46.37 1.38 -27.55
N PRO A 69 46.33 0.79 -26.35
CA PRO A 69 45.56 -0.40 -26.12
C PRO A 69 44.06 -0.07 -26.05
N THR A 70 43.24 -0.96 -26.62
CA THR A 70 41.82 -0.74 -26.85
C THR A 70 40.97 -1.95 -26.47
N PHE A 71 39.71 -1.69 -26.14
CA PHE A 71 38.65 -2.69 -26.11
C PHE A 71 37.65 -2.44 -27.23
N THR A 72 37.19 -3.52 -27.86
CA THR A 72 36.13 -3.50 -28.87
C THR A 72 35.10 -4.57 -28.52
N SER A 73 33.82 -4.20 -28.50
CA SER A 73 32.72 -5.16 -28.39
C SER A 73 32.50 -5.83 -29.75
N VAL A 74 32.64 -7.16 -29.78
CA VAL A 74 32.44 -7.97 -31.00
C VAL A 74 31.05 -8.59 -31.07
N SER A 75 30.29 -8.61 -29.97
CA SER A 75 28.91 -9.09 -29.94
C SER A 75 27.87 -8.01 -30.25
N GLY A 76 28.29 -6.75 -30.47
CA GLY A 76 27.40 -5.63 -30.77
C GLY A 76 27.32 -4.55 -29.67
N PRO A 77 26.36 -3.61 -29.76
CA PRO A 77 26.30 -2.44 -28.88
C PRO A 77 25.60 -2.67 -27.53
N THR A 78 25.17 -3.90 -27.22
CA THR A 78 24.35 -4.22 -26.05
C THR A 78 24.84 -5.49 -25.35
N PHE A 79 24.66 -5.56 -24.04
CA PHE A 79 24.72 -6.81 -23.30
C PHE A 79 23.45 -7.63 -23.60
N THR A 80 23.60 -8.88 -24.01
CA THR A 80 22.49 -9.76 -24.36
C THR A 80 22.20 -10.74 -23.22
N HIS A 81 20.93 -10.89 -22.86
CA HIS A 81 20.50 -11.85 -21.86
C HIS A 81 20.73 -13.30 -22.34
N SER A 82 21.18 -14.19 -21.47
CA SER A 82 21.57 -15.56 -21.84
C SER A 82 20.42 -16.46 -22.26
N SER A 83 19.19 -16.18 -21.80
CA SER A 83 18.01 -17.04 -22.01
C SER A 83 16.79 -16.30 -22.58
N SER A 84 16.94 -15.05 -23.02
CA SER A 84 15.83 -14.26 -23.56
C SER A 84 16.31 -13.22 -24.58
N SER A 85 15.38 -12.55 -25.26
CA SER A 85 15.69 -11.45 -26.19
C SER A 85 15.95 -10.10 -25.51
N LEU A 86 16.07 -10.08 -24.18
CA LEU A 86 16.28 -8.86 -23.41
C LEU A 86 17.72 -8.36 -23.56
N THR A 87 17.90 -7.05 -23.55
CA THR A 87 19.21 -6.43 -23.69
C THR A 87 19.37 -5.25 -22.73
N LEU A 88 20.62 -4.96 -22.39
CA LEU A 88 21.03 -3.73 -21.70
C LEU A 88 22.03 -2.97 -22.60
N PRO A 89 21.93 -1.64 -22.74
CA PRO A 89 22.86 -0.89 -23.57
C PRO A 89 24.29 -0.98 -23.03
N SER A 90 25.31 -0.88 -23.89
CA SER A 90 26.72 -0.89 -23.44
C SER A 90 27.02 0.23 -22.43
N SER A 91 26.27 1.33 -22.47
CA SER A 91 26.35 2.45 -21.52
C SER A 91 25.91 2.08 -20.09
N THR A 92 25.25 0.94 -19.89
CA THR A 92 24.88 0.47 -18.55
C THR A 92 26.10 0.21 -17.69
N LEU A 93 27.19 -0.31 -18.28
CA LEU A 93 28.43 -0.59 -17.59
C LEU A 93 29.55 0.29 -18.14
N ILE A 94 30.11 1.12 -17.28
CA ILE A 94 31.32 1.88 -17.59
C ILE A 94 32.51 1.28 -16.86
N TRP A 95 33.70 1.42 -17.43
CA TRP A 95 34.94 0.84 -16.91
C TRP A 95 36.10 1.82 -17.06
N GLN A 96 37.10 1.67 -16.19
CA GLN A 96 38.34 2.44 -16.23
C GLN A 96 39.51 1.54 -15.81
N LEU A 97 40.68 1.74 -16.40
CA LEU A 97 41.91 1.07 -15.96
C LEU A 97 42.24 1.51 -14.53
N GLU A 98 42.42 0.54 -13.64
CA GLU A 98 42.77 0.76 -12.23
C GLU A 98 44.28 0.57 -12.01
N SER A 99 44.86 -0.51 -12.54
CA SER A 99 46.28 -0.80 -12.38
C SER A 99 46.80 -1.82 -13.38
N MET A 100 48.11 -1.77 -13.63
CA MET A 100 48.90 -2.79 -14.33
C MET A 100 50.07 -3.18 -13.43
N GLY A 101 50.19 -4.47 -13.10
CA GLY A 101 51.25 -4.94 -12.21
C GLY A 101 51.22 -4.29 -10.82
N GLY A 102 50.02 -3.92 -10.34
CA GLY A 102 49.80 -3.32 -9.03
C GLY A 102 49.95 -1.79 -8.94
N GLN A 103 50.28 -1.10 -10.03
CA GLN A 103 50.38 0.36 -10.08
C GLN A 103 49.75 0.91 -11.35
N LEU A 104 49.39 2.20 -11.36
CA LEU A 104 48.97 2.86 -12.60
C LEU A 104 50.17 3.00 -13.55
N PRO A 105 50.01 2.72 -14.86
CA PRO A 105 51.05 2.98 -15.83
C PRO A 105 51.43 4.46 -15.89
N TYR A 106 52.71 4.74 -16.16
CA TYR A 106 53.19 6.11 -16.25
C TYR A 106 52.69 6.80 -17.54
N THR A 107 52.02 7.95 -17.38
CA THR A 107 51.45 8.71 -18.52
C THR A 107 52.43 9.68 -19.16
N GLY A 108 53.50 10.07 -18.48
CA GLY A 108 54.46 11.07 -19.00
C GLY A 108 53.80 12.41 -19.38
N LEU A 109 54.43 13.13 -20.31
CA LEU A 109 53.99 14.48 -20.74
C LEU A 109 52.87 14.47 -21.80
N SER A 110 52.71 13.38 -22.56
CA SER A 110 51.76 13.29 -23.70
C SER A 110 50.78 12.12 -23.61
N GLY A 111 51.01 11.18 -22.71
CA GLY A 111 50.05 10.12 -22.42
C GLY A 111 49.00 10.60 -21.44
N TYR A 112 47.88 9.88 -21.39
CA TYR A 112 46.80 10.17 -20.45
C TYR A 112 46.03 8.89 -20.13
N LEU A 113 45.42 8.88 -18.95
CA LEU A 113 44.48 7.84 -18.53
C LEU A 113 43.06 8.35 -18.84
N PRO A 114 42.34 7.74 -19.81
CA PRO A 114 40.93 8.04 -20.02
C PRO A 114 40.12 7.86 -18.72
N GLY A 115 39.03 8.64 -18.59
CA GLY A 115 38.03 8.42 -17.54
C GLY A 115 37.25 7.12 -17.73
N PHE A 116 36.16 6.97 -16.97
CA PHE A 116 35.22 5.86 -17.19
C PHE A 116 34.60 5.93 -18.59
N GLN A 117 34.61 4.79 -19.29
CA GLN A 117 34.12 4.64 -20.65
C GLN A 117 33.18 3.43 -20.76
N SER A 118 32.26 3.46 -21.72
CA SER A 118 31.42 2.31 -22.07
C SER A 118 32.07 1.48 -23.18
N PHE A 119 31.71 0.21 -23.28
CA PHE A 119 32.08 -0.58 -24.45
C PHE A 119 31.42 -0.03 -25.73
N SER A 120 32.09 -0.21 -26.86
CA SER A 120 31.60 0.19 -28.19
C SER A 120 31.99 -0.86 -29.22
N THR A 121 31.26 -0.91 -30.34
CA THR A 121 31.63 -1.72 -31.51
C THR A 121 32.83 -1.13 -32.27
N SER A 122 33.22 0.10 -31.93
CA SER A 122 34.49 0.72 -32.35
C SER A 122 35.55 0.57 -31.25
N ALA A 123 36.83 0.66 -31.64
CA ALA A 123 37.94 0.55 -30.70
C ALA A 123 37.94 1.70 -29.68
N VAL A 124 37.76 1.37 -28.40
CA VAL A 124 37.78 2.31 -27.27
C VAL A 124 39.11 2.20 -26.56
N LYS A 125 39.89 3.28 -26.55
CA LYS A 125 41.20 3.32 -25.89
C LYS A 125 41.03 3.29 -24.39
N TRP A 126 41.73 2.40 -23.69
CA TRP A 126 41.69 2.35 -22.22
C TRP A 126 42.91 2.98 -21.55
N PHE A 127 43.96 3.29 -22.32
CA PHE A 127 45.12 4.06 -21.90
C PHE A 127 45.76 4.71 -23.13
N GLU A 128 46.30 5.93 -23.01
CA GLU A 128 47.13 6.54 -24.06
C GLU A 128 48.60 6.57 -23.59
N PRO A 129 49.48 5.77 -24.20
CA PRO A 129 50.90 5.76 -23.87
C PRO A 129 51.62 7.05 -24.31
N PRO A 130 52.61 7.55 -23.56
CA PRO A 130 53.37 8.73 -23.95
C PRO A 130 54.14 8.50 -25.25
N SER A 131 54.15 9.50 -26.13
CA SER A 131 54.75 9.45 -27.47
C SER A 131 56.28 9.33 -27.52
N ILE A 132 56.98 9.50 -26.39
CA ILE A 132 58.44 9.45 -26.33
C ILE A 132 58.95 8.08 -25.85
N SER A 133 59.85 7.48 -26.62
CA SER A 133 60.39 6.11 -26.47
C SER A 133 61.23 5.86 -25.21
N ILE A 134 61.49 6.88 -24.38
CA ILE A 134 62.50 6.84 -23.29
C ILE A 134 61.85 6.79 -21.88
N GLY A 135 60.53 6.62 -21.73
CA GLY A 135 59.96 6.66 -20.36
C GLY A 135 58.56 6.11 -20.10
N GLY A 136 57.89 5.48 -21.06
CA GLY A 136 56.46 5.16 -20.94
C GLY A 136 56.10 3.72 -20.52
N GLY A 137 56.87 3.03 -19.69
CA GLY A 137 56.62 1.60 -19.40
C GLY A 137 55.41 1.33 -18.49
N PHE A 138 55.05 0.05 -18.39
CA PHE A 138 54.08 -0.45 -17.39
C PHE A 138 54.68 -1.65 -16.65
N ASN A 139 54.14 -1.97 -15.47
CA ASN A 139 54.61 -3.11 -14.68
C ASN A 139 54.02 -4.43 -15.18
N ARG A 140 54.82 -5.50 -15.13
CA ARG A 140 54.34 -6.87 -15.37
C ARG A 140 53.34 -7.28 -14.29
N GLY A 141 52.34 -8.07 -14.67
CA GLY A 141 51.39 -8.67 -13.76
C GLY A 141 49.94 -8.50 -14.21
N ASN A 142 49.04 -8.44 -13.22
CA ASN A 142 47.60 -8.32 -13.46
C ASN A 142 47.26 -6.92 -14.01
N ILE A 143 46.37 -6.89 -14.99
CA ILE A 143 45.74 -5.67 -15.51
C ILE A 143 44.32 -5.65 -14.96
N ASN A 144 44.09 -4.72 -14.03
CA ASN A 144 42.85 -4.59 -13.30
C ASN A 144 42.06 -3.38 -13.78
N PHE A 145 40.74 -3.54 -13.83
CA PHE A 145 39.79 -2.50 -14.17
C PHE A 145 38.80 -2.32 -13.04
N THR A 146 38.36 -1.08 -12.84
CA THR A 146 37.22 -0.75 -11.99
C THR A 146 36.01 -0.58 -12.89
N PHE A 147 34.90 -1.23 -12.53
CA PHE A 147 33.64 -1.20 -13.26
C PHE A 147 32.59 -0.45 -12.45
N LYS A 148 31.72 0.30 -13.12
CA LYS A 148 30.62 1.04 -12.50
C LYS A 148 29.33 0.93 -13.28
N ILE A 149 28.22 0.92 -12.55
CA ILE A 149 26.88 1.17 -13.09
C ILE A 149 26.36 2.44 -12.42
N PRO A 150 26.30 3.57 -13.15
CA PRO A 150 25.77 4.82 -12.62
C PRO A 150 24.33 4.67 -12.13
N SER A 151 23.94 5.45 -11.11
CA SER A 151 22.55 5.50 -10.60
C SER A 151 21.51 5.80 -11.68
N SER A 152 21.87 6.62 -12.67
CA SER A 152 21.01 6.94 -13.82
C SER A 152 20.71 5.71 -14.68
N GLN A 153 21.64 4.75 -14.78
CA GLN A 153 21.42 3.51 -15.53
C GLN A 153 20.44 2.59 -14.82
N PHE A 154 20.45 2.54 -13.48
CA PHE A 154 19.45 1.80 -12.71
C PHE A 154 18.04 2.38 -12.87
N SER A 155 17.93 3.69 -13.06
CA SER A 155 16.63 4.36 -13.27
C SER A 155 16.11 4.22 -14.70
N ALA A 156 17.01 4.21 -15.69
CA ALA A 156 16.65 4.23 -17.11
C ALA A 156 16.34 2.84 -17.69
N ASN A 157 16.88 1.76 -17.10
CA ASN A 157 16.79 0.41 -17.65
C ASN A 157 16.00 -0.54 -16.74
N ALA A 158 15.51 -1.64 -17.32
CA ALA A 158 14.81 -2.71 -16.62
C ALA A 158 15.76 -3.90 -16.42
N PHE A 159 16.26 -4.10 -15.21
CA PHE A 159 17.19 -5.19 -14.87
C PHE A 159 16.40 -6.46 -14.54
N ARG A 160 16.15 -7.31 -15.53
CA ARG A 160 15.54 -8.63 -15.31
C ARG A 160 16.59 -9.64 -14.84
N ALA A 161 16.22 -10.53 -13.92
CA ALA A 161 17.12 -11.51 -13.33
C ALA A 161 17.72 -12.45 -14.39
N GLY A 162 19.00 -12.78 -14.22
CA GLY A 162 19.79 -13.62 -15.11
C GLY A 162 21.11 -12.97 -15.54
N ASN A 163 21.76 -13.57 -16.54
CA ASN A 163 23.10 -13.18 -16.97
C ASN A 163 23.02 -12.38 -18.28
N TYR A 164 23.60 -11.19 -18.31
CA TYR A 164 23.78 -10.40 -19.53
C TYR A 164 25.24 -10.38 -19.91
N SER A 165 25.58 -10.85 -21.11
CA SER A 165 26.96 -10.95 -21.56
C SER A 165 27.26 -10.05 -22.75
N MET A 166 28.50 -9.59 -22.84
CA MET A 166 29.06 -8.92 -24.01
C MET A 166 30.44 -9.52 -24.30
N ASP A 167 30.71 -9.85 -25.55
CA ASP A 167 32.00 -10.38 -26.00
C ASP A 167 32.94 -9.22 -26.33
N ILE A 168 34.10 -9.19 -25.68
CA ILE A 168 35.09 -8.12 -25.80
C ILE A 168 36.39 -8.69 -26.38
N THR A 169 37.01 -7.95 -27.30
CA THR A 169 38.35 -8.20 -27.81
C THR A 169 39.28 -7.02 -27.54
N GLN A 170 40.58 -7.31 -27.47
CA GLN A 170 41.63 -6.32 -27.26
C GLN A 170 42.75 -6.47 -28.31
N ASN A 171 43.50 -5.39 -28.58
CA ASN A 171 44.41 -5.28 -29.73
C ASN A 171 45.89 -5.64 -29.46
N TYR A 172 46.26 -6.00 -28.24
CA TYR A 172 47.61 -6.37 -27.81
C TYR A 172 47.82 -7.89 -27.78
N ASN A 173 48.87 -8.40 -28.41
CA ASN A 173 49.07 -9.86 -28.47
C ASN A 173 49.57 -10.48 -27.15
N ASP A 174 50.32 -9.71 -26.36
CA ASP A 174 50.94 -10.21 -25.11
C ASP A 174 50.02 -10.11 -23.89
N PHE A 175 48.86 -9.48 -24.02
CA PHE A 175 47.86 -9.42 -22.96
C PHE A 175 46.92 -10.61 -23.06
N THR A 176 46.87 -11.42 -22.02
CA THR A 176 46.06 -12.65 -21.99
C THR A 176 44.93 -12.51 -20.98
N PRO A 177 43.67 -12.81 -21.36
CA PRO A 177 43.23 -13.26 -22.68
C PRO A 177 43.05 -12.11 -23.68
N ARG A 178 43.10 -12.46 -24.98
CA ARG A 178 42.78 -11.53 -26.07
C ARG A 178 41.28 -11.32 -26.27
N ASN A 179 40.48 -12.33 -25.98
CA ASN A 179 39.03 -12.26 -26.02
C ASN A 179 38.49 -12.71 -24.66
N PHE A 180 37.51 -12.00 -24.13
CA PHE A 180 36.86 -12.32 -22.86
C PHE A 180 35.40 -11.86 -22.89
N LYS A 181 34.56 -12.45 -22.05
CA LYS A 181 33.20 -11.95 -21.82
C LYS A 181 33.17 -11.02 -20.63
N THR A 182 32.37 -9.97 -20.70
CA THR A 182 31.92 -9.25 -19.51
C THR A 182 30.47 -9.61 -19.24
N ILE A 183 30.18 -10.10 -18.04
CA ILE A 183 28.91 -10.71 -17.65
C ILE A 183 28.36 -9.96 -16.44
N LEU A 184 27.19 -9.35 -16.60
CA LEU A 184 26.39 -8.80 -15.51
C LEU A 184 25.48 -9.90 -14.98
N VAL A 185 25.57 -10.20 -13.69
CA VAL A 185 24.72 -11.20 -13.02
C VAL A 185 23.69 -10.45 -12.19
N ILE A 186 22.43 -10.50 -12.64
CA ILE A 186 21.29 -9.86 -11.97
C ILE A 186 20.56 -10.91 -11.12
N PRO A 187 20.44 -10.73 -9.80
CA PRO A 187 19.78 -11.70 -8.93
C PRO A 187 18.26 -11.68 -9.13
N SER A 188 17.60 -12.81 -8.88
CA SER A 188 16.14 -12.88 -8.72
C SER A 188 15.76 -12.34 -7.34
N SER A 189 15.03 -11.22 -7.28
CA SER A 189 14.63 -10.57 -6.03
C SER A 189 13.32 -9.81 -6.18
N ILE A 190 12.54 -9.75 -5.10
CA ILE A 190 11.32 -8.95 -4.94
C ILE A 190 11.35 -8.36 -3.53
N ARG A 191 11.09 -7.06 -3.39
CA ARG A 191 11.14 -6.37 -2.10
C ARG A 191 10.11 -5.25 -2.01
N TRP A 192 9.35 -5.24 -0.91
CA TRP A 192 8.55 -4.06 -0.52
C TRP A 192 9.46 -2.87 -0.24
N ILE A 193 9.17 -1.73 -0.87
CA ILE A 193 9.88 -0.46 -0.62
C ILE A 193 9.07 0.42 0.33
N THR A 194 7.76 0.45 0.15
CA THR A 194 6.85 1.17 1.06
C THR A 194 6.61 0.38 2.34
N ASN A 195 6.54 1.08 3.48
CA ASN A 195 6.31 0.49 4.81
C ASN A 195 5.01 1.00 5.45
N SER A 196 3.89 0.99 4.73
CA SER A 196 2.59 1.38 5.30
C SER A 196 2.05 0.25 6.18
N LEU A 197 2.38 0.29 7.47
CA LEU A 197 2.02 -0.76 8.42
C LEU A 197 0.65 -0.57 9.05
N THR A 198 0.10 0.66 9.02
CA THR A 198 -1.19 0.97 9.65
C THR A 198 -2.02 1.92 8.82
N LYS A 199 -3.33 1.70 8.82
CA LYS A 199 -4.32 2.61 8.23
C LYS A 199 -5.38 2.96 9.28
N TYR A 200 -5.56 4.25 9.54
CA TYR A 200 -6.64 4.79 10.36
C TYR A 200 -7.70 5.46 9.47
N ILE A 201 -8.97 5.19 9.75
CA ILE A 201 -10.13 5.78 9.08
C ILE A 201 -11.10 6.22 10.17
N GLU A 202 -11.62 7.44 10.10
CA GLU A 202 -12.61 7.97 11.03
C GLU A 202 -13.91 8.30 10.31
N ILE A 203 -15.04 7.89 10.89
CA ILE A 203 -16.38 8.21 10.42
C ILE A 203 -17.06 9.08 11.48
N SER A 204 -17.43 10.29 11.07
CA SER A 204 -17.91 11.35 11.96
C SER A 204 -19.23 11.98 11.52
N SER A 205 -19.91 11.44 10.51
CA SER A 205 -21.17 12.00 10.00
C SER A 205 -22.22 10.94 9.69
N LEU A 206 -23.47 11.19 10.11
CA LEU A 206 -24.62 10.37 9.72
C LEU A 206 -24.87 10.40 8.20
N ASN A 207 -24.50 11.50 7.53
CA ASN A 207 -24.63 11.61 6.08
C ASN A 207 -23.76 10.62 5.33
N ASP A 208 -22.70 10.09 5.96
CA ASP A 208 -21.92 9.01 5.36
C ASP A 208 -22.73 7.71 5.21
N TYR A 209 -23.71 7.50 6.09
CA TYR A 209 -24.59 6.35 5.97
C TYR A 209 -25.75 6.63 5.02
N ARG A 210 -26.18 7.87 4.84
CA ARG A 210 -27.29 8.20 3.93
C ARG A 210 -26.92 8.11 2.45
N ASN A 211 -25.63 8.26 2.11
CA ASN A 211 -25.16 8.16 0.72
C ASN A 211 -25.28 6.72 0.19
N ALA A 212 -25.74 6.56 -1.05
CA ALA A 212 -25.86 5.27 -1.73
C ALA A 212 -24.56 4.79 -2.41
N SER A 213 -23.48 5.59 -2.38
CA SER A 213 -22.21 5.28 -3.03
C SER A 213 -21.37 4.31 -2.21
N THR A 214 -20.62 3.45 -2.91
CA THR A 214 -19.58 2.59 -2.31
C THR A 214 -18.56 3.45 -1.58
N ARG A 215 -18.23 3.04 -0.34
CA ARG A 215 -17.17 3.65 0.45
C ARG A 215 -15.83 3.13 -0.03
N VAL A 216 -14.89 4.04 -0.27
CA VAL A 216 -13.55 3.73 -0.76
C VAL A 216 -12.52 4.38 0.16
N TRP A 217 -11.54 3.59 0.61
CA TRP A 217 -10.45 4.08 1.44
C TRP A 217 -9.10 3.64 0.90
N ASP A 218 -8.21 4.60 0.62
CA ASP A 218 -6.85 4.33 0.17
C ASP A 218 -5.98 3.75 1.29
N LEU A 219 -5.25 2.68 1.01
CA LEU A 219 -4.26 2.11 1.94
C LEU A 219 -2.88 2.79 1.85
N GLY A 220 -2.77 3.83 1.00
CA GLY A 220 -1.54 4.55 0.72
C GLY A 220 -0.84 4.04 -0.54
N ASN A 221 0.21 4.75 -0.95
CA ASN A 221 1.00 4.30 -2.09
C ASN A 221 1.77 3.03 -1.74
N THR A 222 1.65 2.02 -2.60
CA THR A 222 2.47 0.81 -2.56
C THR A 222 3.55 0.92 -3.62
N GLU A 223 4.79 0.60 -3.24
CA GLU A 223 5.92 0.47 -4.15
C GLU A 223 6.65 -0.83 -3.86
N ILE A 224 6.80 -1.65 -4.90
CA ILE A 224 7.45 -2.96 -4.84
C ILE A 224 8.57 -2.95 -5.87
N ALA A 225 9.78 -3.25 -5.43
CA ALA A 225 10.92 -3.40 -6.31
C ALA A 225 11.08 -4.86 -6.74
N ASN A 226 11.42 -5.10 -8.00
CA ASN A 226 11.45 -6.46 -8.57
C ASN A 226 12.46 -6.58 -9.72
N THR A 227 13.14 -7.73 -9.81
CA THR A 227 13.94 -8.17 -10.97
C THR A 227 13.30 -9.34 -11.71
N VAL A 228 12.19 -9.87 -11.21
CA VAL A 228 11.35 -10.87 -11.88
C VAL A 228 9.91 -10.37 -11.95
N ASP A 229 9.11 -10.92 -12.85
CA ASP A 229 7.68 -10.61 -12.89
C ASP A 229 6.99 -11.21 -11.66
N PHE A 230 5.97 -10.54 -11.14
CA PHE A 230 5.30 -10.96 -9.91
C PHE A 230 3.78 -10.78 -9.96
N ASN A 231 3.10 -11.45 -9.03
CA ASN A 231 1.70 -11.28 -8.72
C ASN A 231 1.54 -10.70 -7.32
N PHE A 232 0.58 -9.81 -7.16
CA PHE A 232 0.11 -9.28 -5.89
C PHE A 232 -0.99 -10.17 -5.31
N TRP A 233 -0.68 -10.81 -4.19
CA TRP A 233 -1.59 -11.63 -3.42
C TRP A 233 -1.92 -10.96 -2.10
N ALA A 234 -3.14 -11.16 -1.62
CA ALA A 234 -3.55 -10.66 -0.33
C ALA A 234 -4.49 -11.62 0.38
N LYS A 235 -4.51 -11.52 1.70
CA LYS A 235 -5.55 -12.09 2.57
C LYS A 235 -5.77 -11.18 3.76
N ALA A 236 -6.88 -11.38 4.46
CA ALA A 236 -7.01 -10.94 5.84
C ALA A 236 -6.43 -11.99 6.79
N ALA A 237 -5.93 -11.54 7.94
CA ALA A 237 -5.41 -12.44 8.97
C ALA A 237 -6.51 -13.34 9.59
N SER A 238 -7.79 -12.94 9.48
CA SER A 238 -8.95 -13.65 10.01
C SER A 238 -10.16 -13.49 9.09
N THR A 239 -11.14 -14.40 9.20
CA THR A 239 -12.47 -14.26 8.57
C THR A 239 -13.34 -13.20 9.24
N ASN A 240 -12.95 -12.73 10.43
CA ASN A 240 -13.70 -11.78 11.23
C ASN A 240 -12.91 -10.48 11.44
N ILE A 241 -13.58 -9.36 11.19
CA ILE A 241 -13.21 -8.04 11.67
C ILE A 241 -13.55 -7.99 13.16
N GLN A 242 -12.59 -7.58 13.98
CA GLN A 242 -12.81 -7.38 15.41
C GLN A 242 -13.51 -6.03 15.60
N PHE A 243 -14.53 -6.01 16.45
CA PHE A 243 -15.26 -4.80 16.80
C PHE A 243 -15.24 -4.61 18.31
N THR A 244 -15.06 -3.37 18.75
CA THR A 244 -15.25 -2.97 20.15
C THR A 244 -16.11 -1.73 20.15
N SER A 245 -17.28 -1.80 20.77
CA SER A 245 -18.17 -0.65 20.85
C SER A 245 -17.53 0.51 21.62
N SER A 246 -18.09 1.71 21.48
CA SER A 246 -17.73 2.89 22.28
C SER A 246 -17.77 2.64 23.80
N LYS A 247 -18.53 1.64 24.26
CA LYS A 247 -18.67 1.21 25.66
C LYS A 247 -17.76 0.04 26.05
N GLY A 248 -16.92 -0.45 25.13
CA GLY A 248 -15.98 -1.54 25.39
C GLY A 248 -16.55 -2.95 25.20
N VAL A 249 -17.75 -3.09 24.64
CA VAL A 249 -18.35 -4.41 24.38
C VAL A 249 -17.73 -5.00 23.11
N PRO A 250 -17.15 -6.22 23.16
CA PRO A 250 -16.55 -6.84 22.00
C PRO A 250 -17.62 -7.44 21.08
N GLY A 251 -17.32 -7.48 19.78
CA GLY A 251 -18.11 -8.15 18.76
C GLY A 251 -17.28 -8.45 17.52
N THR A 252 -17.92 -9.02 16.50
CA THR A 252 -17.26 -9.31 15.22
C THR A 252 -18.14 -8.91 14.04
N ARG A 253 -17.51 -8.70 12.88
CA ARG A 253 -18.16 -8.53 11.57
C ARG A 253 -17.46 -9.43 10.55
N ASN A 254 -18.16 -9.82 9.49
CA ASN A 254 -17.59 -10.66 8.44
C ASN A 254 -16.61 -9.85 7.56
N ILE A 255 -15.38 -10.35 7.38
CA ILE A 255 -14.38 -9.69 6.53
C ILE A 255 -14.77 -9.60 5.05
N GLY A 256 -15.62 -10.53 4.58
CA GLY A 256 -16.11 -10.56 3.20
C GLY A 256 -16.98 -9.36 2.81
N SER A 257 -17.43 -8.56 3.77
CA SER A 257 -18.09 -7.26 3.54
C SER A 257 -17.12 -6.17 3.02
N VAL A 258 -15.81 -6.40 3.15
CA VAL A 258 -14.76 -5.52 2.67
C VAL A 258 -14.09 -6.15 1.45
N LYS A 259 -13.97 -5.38 0.37
CA LYS A 259 -13.26 -5.78 -0.85
C LYS A 259 -11.93 -5.02 -0.94
N LEU A 260 -10.92 -5.67 -1.50
CA LEU A 260 -9.63 -5.06 -1.84
C LEU A 260 -9.53 -4.92 -3.35
N GLY A 261 -9.03 -3.78 -3.81
CA GLY A 261 -8.78 -3.48 -5.23
C GLY A 261 -7.78 -2.33 -5.35
N SER A 262 -7.81 -1.59 -6.46
CA SER A 262 -6.98 -0.41 -6.67
C SER A 262 -7.71 0.65 -7.49
N ASN A 263 -7.27 1.89 -7.39
CA ASN A 263 -7.66 2.93 -8.33
C ASN A 263 -6.97 2.65 -9.69
N GLY A 264 -7.72 2.10 -10.65
CA GLY A 264 -7.21 1.72 -11.97
C GLY A 264 -7.01 0.21 -12.17
N ALA A 265 -6.27 -0.15 -13.21
CA ALA A 265 -6.21 -1.52 -13.73
C ALA A 265 -5.13 -2.41 -13.08
N ALA A 266 -4.43 -1.96 -12.03
CA ALA A 266 -3.37 -2.75 -11.40
C ALA A 266 -3.93 -3.99 -10.70
N LEU A 267 -5.02 -3.82 -9.93
CA LEU A 267 -5.66 -4.86 -9.16
C LEU A 267 -7.12 -5.10 -9.59
N THR A 268 -7.52 -6.37 -9.63
CA THR A 268 -8.92 -6.79 -9.71
C THR A 268 -9.56 -6.67 -8.34
N THR A 269 -10.74 -6.04 -8.26
CA THR A 269 -11.45 -5.88 -6.99
C THR A 269 -12.14 -7.18 -6.58
N LYS A 270 -11.82 -7.72 -5.40
CA LYS A 270 -12.42 -8.96 -4.85
C LYS A 270 -12.69 -8.82 -3.36
N ALA A 271 -13.65 -9.59 -2.85
CA ALA A 271 -13.91 -9.69 -1.41
C ALA A 271 -12.70 -10.29 -0.68
N LEU A 272 -12.38 -9.73 0.48
CA LEU A 272 -11.33 -10.27 1.35
C LEU A 272 -11.75 -11.62 1.95
N SER A 273 -10.77 -12.48 2.18
CA SER A 273 -10.93 -13.76 2.88
C SER A 273 -9.69 -14.07 3.72
N SER A 274 -9.74 -15.14 4.51
CA SER A 274 -8.58 -15.64 5.29
C SER A 274 -7.54 -16.40 4.46
N ASP A 275 -7.81 -16.63 3.18
CA ASP A 275 -6.93 -17.35 2.26
C ASP A 275 -6.30 -16.40 1.26
N PHE A 276 -5.06 -16.67 0.86
CA PHE A 276 -4.39 -15.85 -0.15
C PHE A 276 -5.11 -15.95 -1.49
N GLN A 277 -5.50 -14.79 -2.02
CA GLN A 277 -6.06 -14.66 -3.36
C GLN A 277 -5.15 -13.78 -4.21
N ASN A 278 -5.04 -14.08 -5.51
CA ASN A 278 -4.35 -13.21 -6.45
C ASN A 278 -5.26 -12.04 -6.83
N PHE A 279 -4.81 -10.82 -6.56
CA PHE A 279 -5.52 -9.59 -6.90
C PHE A 279 -4.95 -8.92 -8.16
N SER A 280 -3.84 -9.38 -8.72
CA SER A 280 -3.28 -8.81 -9.96
C SER A 280 -4.27 -8.97 -11.12
N ALA A 281 -4.54 -7.89 -11.86
CA ALA A 281 -5.31 -7.98 -13.11
C ALA A 281 -4.50 -8.63 -14.24
N ALA A 282 -3.19 -8.40 -14.23
CA ALA A 282 -2.16 -9.07 -15.01
C ALA A 282 -0.87 -9.14 -14.17
N ASN A 283 0.09 -9.97 -14.57
CA ASN A 283 1.39 -10.01 -13.89
C ASN A 283 2.06 -8.64 -13.93
N PHE A 284 2.62 -8.20 -12.80
CA PHE A 284 3.45 -7.01 -12.73
C PHE A 284 4.79 -7.31 -13.38
N SER A 285 5.06 -6.60 -14.48
CA SER A 285 6.29 -6.78 -15.24
C SER A 285 7.48 -6.05 -14.59
N VAL A 286 8.70 -6.52 -14.82
CA VAL A 286 9.90 -5.72 -14.56
C VAL A 286 9.94 -4.57 -15.57
N VAL A 287 9.87 -3.34 -15.04
CA VAL A 287 9.89 -2.08 -15.78
C VAL A 287 11.19 -1.30 -15.52
N ALA A 288 11.42 -0.24 -16.29
CA ALA A 288 12.57 0.64 -16.07
C ALA A 288 12.56 1.20 -14.64
N GLY A 289 13.72 1.21 -13.99
CA GLY A 289 13.82 1.60 -12.58
C GLY A 289 13.46 0.50 -11.60
N ASN A 290 13.09 -0.71 -12.07
CA ASN A 290 12.82 -1.93 -11.30
C ASN A 290 11.83 -1.75 -10.14
N ARG A 291 10.89 -0.81 -10.26
CA ARG A 291 9.87 -0.56 -9.25
C ARG A 291 8.50 -0.42 -9.89
N ASN A 292 7.53 -1.11 -9.31
CA ASN A 292 6.11 -1.00 -9.64
C ASN A 292 5.40 -0.25 -8.51
N SER A 293 4.50 0.67 -8.88
CA SER A 293 3.75 1.45 -7.89
C SER A 293 2.25 1.51 -8.23
N PHE A 294 1.42 1.38 -7.21
CA PHE A 294 -0.04 1.43 -7.30
C PHE A 294 -0.62 1.76 -5.92
N ILE A 295 -1.91 2.11 -5.85
CA ILE A 295 -2.60 2.45 -4.61
C ILE A 295 -3.68 1.39 -4.35
N PRO A 296 -3.46 0.47 -3.40
CA PRO A 296 -4.50 -0.44 -2.95
C PRO A 296 -5.62 0.33 -2.25
N GLN A 297 -6.85 -0.11 -2.44
CA GLN A 297 -8.05 0.51 -1.90
C GLN A 297 -8.97 -0.54 -1.28
N LEU A 298 -9.56 -0.17 -0.16
CA LEU A 298 -10.66 -0.91 0.45
C LEU A 298 -11.99 -0.37 -0.05
N TYR A 299 -12.91 -1.27 -0.35
CA TYR A 299 -14.25 -0.96 -0.82
C TYR A 299 -15.29 -1.63 0.06
N VAL A 300 -16.29 -0.88 0.49
CA VAL A 300 -17.46 -1.39 1.22
C VAL A 300 -18.70 -0.84 0.56
N SER A 301 -19.64 -1.70 0.19
CA SER A 301 -20.90 -1.26 -0.44
C SER A 301 -21.68 -0.37 0.54
N ALA A 302 -22.54 0.53 0.03
CA ALA A 302 -23.35 1.38 0.91
C ALA A 302 -24.25 0.57 1.86
N GLU A 303 -24.75 -0.58 1.40
CA GLU A 303 -25.56 -1.50 2.20
C GLU A 303 -24.73 -2.17 3.29
N ASP A 304 -23.57 -2.75 2.94
CA ASP A 304 -22.66 -3.37 3.92
C ASP A 304 -22.15 -2.35 4.94
N PHE A 305 -21.90 -1.11 4.51
CA PHE A 305 -21.46 -0.03 5.39
C PHE A 305 -22.50 0.30 6.46
N LYS A 306 -23.78 0.40 6.06
CA LYS A 306 -24.90 0.57 7.00
C LYS A 306 -25.09 -0.64 7.92
N ASN A 307 -25.04 -1.84 7.36
CA ASN A 307 -25.40 -3.05 8.10
C ASN A 307 -24.31 -3.51 9.07
N PHE A 308 -23.04 -3.30 8.72
CA PHE A 308 -21.91 -3.83 9.49
C PHE A 308 -21.05 -2.77 10.17
N PHE A 309 -21.04 -1.52 9.68
CA PHE A 309 -20.14 -0.46 10.13
C PHE A 309 -20.85 0.81 10.63
N PHE A 310 -22.10 0.69 11.09
CA PHE A 310 -22.85 1.80 11.64
C PHE A 310 -22.60 2.01 13.14
N GLU A 311 -22.55 0.94 13.92
CA GLU A 311 -22.42 0.98 15.39
C GLU A 311 -21.18 1.77 15.85
N ALA A 312 -21.34 2.67 16.82
CA ALA A 312 -20.23 3.45 17.34
C ALA A 312 -19.18 2.55 18.01
N GLY A 313 -17.92 2.76 17.66
CA GLY A 313 -16.84 1.92 18.16
C GLY A 313 -15.66 1.86 17.21
N THR A 314 -14.81 0.86 17.44
CA THR A 314 -13.59 0.63 16.67
C THR A 314 -13.65 -0.74 16.02
N TYR A 315 -13.43 -0.78 14.72
CA TYR A 315 -13.33 -1.97 13.89
C TYR A 315 -11.86 -2.17 13.50
N THR A 316 -11.30 -3.35 13.76
CA THR A 316 -9.90 -3.66 13.44
C THR A 316 -9.76 -4.99 12.71
N PHE A 317 -8.85 -5.01 11.74
CA PHE A 317 -8.43 -6.22 11.05
C PHE A 317 -7.01 -6.02 10.47
N GLU A 318 -6.32 -7.11 10.20
CA GLU A 318 -4.99 -7.09 9.58
C GLU A 318 -5.05 -7.70 8.19
N LEU A 319 -4.35 -7.06 7.25
CA LEU A 319 -4.13 -7.55 5.90
C LEU A 319 -2.70 -8.08 5.78
N ASN A 320 -2.55 -9.25 5.17
CA ASN A 320 -1.26 -9.79 4.79
C ASN A 320 -1.14 -9.71 3.26
N PHE A 321 -0.24 -8.87 2.78
CA PHE A 321 0.11 -8.74 1.38
C PHE A 321 1.33 -9.58 1.05
N ASN A 322 1.36 -10.11 -0.16
CA ASN A 322 2.43 -10.92 -0.68
C ASN A 322 2.72 -10.56 -2.15
N ALA A 323 3.93 -10.14 -2.43
CA ALA A 323 4.45 -10.02 -3.78
C ALA A 323 5.19 -11.32 -4.12
N GLY A 324 4.53 -12.22 -4.86
CA GLY A 324 5.07 -13.53 -5.23
C GLY A 324 5.49 -13.55 -6.69
N SER A 325 6.71 -14.01 -6.98
CA SER A 325 7.17 -14.28 -8.35
C SER A 325 6.20 -15.19 -9.11
N THR A 326 6.13 -15.05 -10.44
CA THR A 326 5.19 -15.83 -11.27
C THR A 326 5.45 -17.34 -11.24
N ASP A 327 6.67 -17.76 -10.92
CA ASP A 327 7.06 -19.16 -10.72
C ASP A 327 6.97 -19.62 -9.25
N ASN A 328 6.55 -18.72 -8.34
CA ASN A 328 6.45 -18.91 -6.90
C ASN A 328 7.78 -19.29 -6.20
N SER A 329 8.93 -19.01 -6.80
CA SER A 329 10.25 -19.32 -6.22
C SER A 329 10.68 -18.34 -5.13
N ILE A 330 10.29 -17.08 -5.26
CA ILE A 330 10.59 -15.99 -4.32
C ILE A 330 9.34 -15.19 -4.00
N ASN A 331 9.28 -14.67 -2.78
CA ASN A 331 8.17 -13.85 -2.31
C ASN A 331 8.63 -12.75 -1.35
N SER A 332 7.77 -11.75 -1.15
CA SER A 332 7.98 -10.67 -0.19
C SER A 332 6.66 -10.35 0.52
N LEU A 333 6.63 -10.47 1.84
CA LEU A 333 5.44 -10.27 2.65
C LEU A 333 5.42 -8.89 3.33
N GLN A 334 4.23 -8.31 3.45
CA GLN A 334 3.98 -7.10 4.23
C GLN A 334 2.64 -7.19 4.94
N ASN A 335 2.61 -6.80 6.22
CA ASN A 335 1.38 -6.72 6.99
C ASN A 335 0.95 -5.27 7.14
N THR A 336 -0.35 -5.03 7.02
CA THR A 336 -0.98 -3.73 7.24
C THR A 336 -2.18 -3.89 8.15
N ALA A 337 -2.14 -3.27 9.33
CA ALA A 337 -3.28 -3.20 10.24
C ALA A 337 -4.23 -2.07 9.80
N VAL A 338 -5.53 -2.34 9.81
CA VAL A 338 -6.57 -1.36 9.48
C VAL A 338 -7.42 -1.13 10.73
N GLN A 339 -7.61 0.14 11.07
CA GLN A 339 -8.49 0.59 12.13
C GLN A 339 -9.50 1.59 11.56
N LEU A 340 -10.77 1.25 11.67
CA LEU A 340 -11.89 2.13 11.35
C LEU A 340 -12.58 2.51 12.66
N LYS A 341 -12.61 3.80 12.98
CA LYS A 341 -13.30 4.34 14.15
C LYS A 341 -14.58 5.05 13.71
N VAL A 342 -15.69 4.59 14.24
CA VAL A 342 -16.99 5.24 14.08
C VAL A 342 -17.29 6.00 15.37
N LEU A 343 -17.41 7.32 15.27
CA LEU A 343 -17.74 8.14 16.43
C LEU A 343 -19.20 7.89 16.88
N PRO A 344 -19.55 8.20 18.14
CA PRO A 344 -20.94 8.32 18.54
C PRO A 344 -21.64 9.41 17.73
N LEU A 345 -22.75 9.04 17.08
CA LEU A 345 -23.52 9.89 16.17
C LEU A 345 -25.00 9.80 16.49
N SER A 346 -25.63 10.97 16.57
CA SER A 346 -26.95 11.14 17.18
C SER A 346 -27.68 12.30 16.50
N GLU A 347 -28.93 12.10 16.08
CA GLU A 347 -29.81 13.13 15.54
C GLU A 347 -31.28 12.82 15.86
N ILE A 348 -32.04 13.84 16.25
CA ILE A 348 -33.49 13.78 16.42
C ILE A 348 -34.12 14.97 15.71
N THR A 349 -35.13 14.72 14.90
CA THR A 349 -35.91 15.77 14.23
C THR A 349 -37.41 15.50 14.34
N ILE A 350 -38.18 16.59 14.36
CA ILE A 350 -39.64 16.55 14.33
C ILE A 350 -40.08 17.13 12.98
N PRO A 351 -40.56 16.30 12.03
CA PRO A 351 -41.08 16.77 10.75
C PRO A 351 -42.20 17.79 10.95
N SER A 352 -42.35 18.72 10.00
CA SER A 352 -43.35 19.80 10.09
C SER A 352 -44.78 19.30 10.31
N SER A 353 -45.13 18.17 9.71
CA SER A 353 -46.44 17.50 9.85
C SER A 353 -46.75 17.04 11.29
N GLY A 354 -45.72 16.82 12.11
CA GLY A 354 -45.86 16.34 13.48
C GLY A 354 -45.70 17.40 14.56
N ARG A 355 -45.61 18.70 14.23
CA ARG A 355 -45.30 19.73 15.23
C ARG A 355 -46.48 20.15 16.10
N ASN A 356 -47.71 19.95 15.63
CA ASN A 356 -48.93 20.33 16.33
C ASN A 356 -49.82 19.11 16.52
N VAL A 357 -50.36 18.95 17.74
CA VAL A 357 -51.29 17.88 18.11
C VAL A 357 -52.47 18.53 18.81
N ASN A 358 -53.67 18.33 18.26
CA ASN A 358 -54.85 19.09 18.65
C ASN A 358 -55.96 18.17 19.15
N PHE A 359 -56.36 18.33 20.40
CA PHE A 359 -57.53 17.64 20.97
C PHE A 359 -58.74 18.57 21.00
N ASN A 360 -59.87 18.12 20.46
CA ASN A 360 -61.10 18.92 20.38
C ASN A 360 -62.16 18.36 21.33
N PHE A 361 -62.43 19.01 22.46
CA PHE A 361 -63.48 18.58 23.40
C PHE A 361 -64.76 19.37 23.14
N ASN A 362 -65.70 18.79 22.39
CA ASN A 362 -66.95 19.43 21.96
C ASN A 362 -68.20 18.54 22.09
N THR A 363 -68.04 17.28 22.50
CA THR A 363 -69.15 16.34 22.74
C THR A 363 -69.07 15.78 24.15
N ALA A 364 -70.20 15.34 24.70
CA ALA A 364 -70.23 14.67 26.01
C ALA A 364 -69.33 13.42 26.03
N ALA A 365 -69.29 12.64 24.94
CA ALA A 365 -68.42 11.47 24.82
C ALA A 365 -66.93 11.82 24.99
N HIS A 366 -66.47 12.95 24.45
CA HIS A 366 -65.07 13.37 24.62
C HIS A 366 -64.73 13.62 26.09
N TYR A 367 -65.65 14.19 26.87
CA TYR A 367 -65.45 14.43 28.31
C TYR A 367 -65.60 13.17 29.16
N THR A 368 -66.42 12.21 28.73
CA THR A 368 -66.65 10.94 29.44
C THR A 368 -65.55 9.92 29.17
N ASP A 369 -65.19 9.71 27.91
CA ASP A 369 -64.33 8.61 27.46
C ASP A 369 -62.87 9.06 27.26
N GLY A 370 -62.63 10.37 27.23
CA GLY A 370 -61.35 10.94 26.84
C GLY A 370 -61.09 10.85 25.34
N GLN A 371 -59.84 11.09 24.94
CA GLN A 371 -59.43 11.08 23.54
C GLN A 371 -58.00 10.54 23.39
N SER A 372 -57.72 9.90 22.26
CA SER A 372 -56.38 9.50 21.87
C SER A 372 -56.10 9.87 20.42
N GLN A 373 -54.86 10.26 20.13
CA GLN A 373 -54.37 10.57 18.80
C GLN A 373 -53.01 9.91 18.58
N VAL A 374 -52.83 9.29 17.42
CA VAL A 374 -51.53 8.78 16.97
C VAL A 374 -51.04 9.66 15.84
N ILE A 375 -49.85 10.23 16.01
CA ILE A 375 -49.19 11.03 14.99
C ILE A 375 -48.13 10.16 14.32
N PRO A 376 -48.34 9.76 13.05
CA PRO A 376 -47.41 8.88 12.36
C PRO A 376 -46.08 9.60 12.07
N ASN A 377 -44.96 8.89 12.23
CA ASN A 377 -43.60 9.38 11.97
C ASN A 377 -43.31 10.77 12.56
N GLN A 378 -43.85 11.07 13.75
CA GLN A 378 -43.66 12.37 14.38
C GLN A 378 -42.21 12.62 14.80
N ILE A 379 -41.50 11.57 15.19
CA ILE A 379 -40.09 11.66 15.55
C ILE A 379 -39.30 10.91 14.49
N MET A 380 -38.32 11.57 13.89
CA MET A 380 -37.31 10.94 13.07
C MET A 380 -36.01 10.89 13.88
N LEU A 381 -35.52 9.69 14.14
CA LEU A 381 -34.39 9.44 15.02
C LEU A 381 -33.29 8.66 14.31
N SER A 382 -32.06 9.16 14.42
CA SER A 382 -30.84 8.44 14.06
C SER A 382 -29.93 8.36 15.27
N ASN A 383 -29.51 7.16 15.64
CA ASN A 383 -28.50 6.95 16.66
C ASN A 383 -27.71 5.69 16.35
N ASN A 384 -26.39 5.72 16.46
CA ASN A 384 -25.56 4.55 16.21
C ASN A 384 -25.09 3.83 17.48
N GLU A 385 -25.67 4.17 18.62
CA GLU A 385 -25.55 3.45 19.88
C GLU A 385 -26.92 2.91 20.30
N ASN A 386 -26.95 2.04 21.31
CA ASN A 386 -28.21 1.79 22.01
C ASN A 386 -28.69 3.10 22.66
N PHE A 387 -29.99 3.30 22.79
CA PHE A 387 -30.54 4.54 23.33
C PHE A 387 -31.85 4.38 24.08
N GLU A 388 -32.21 5.42 24.81
CA GLU A 388 -33.51 5.59 25.45
C GLU A 388 -34.13 6.91 25.00
N LEU A 389 -35.45 6.92 24.78
CA LEU A 389 -36.19 8.12 24.39
C LEU A 389 -36.99 8.64 25.58
N TYR A 390 -36.96 9.95 25.76
CA TYR A 390 -37.64 10.65 26.83
C TYR A 390 -38.55 11.75 26.28
N VAL A 391 -39.57 12.07 27.07
CA VAL A 391 -40.49 13.17 26.83
C VAL A 391 -40.64 14.02 28.09
N LYS A 392 -40.74 15.34 27.92
CA LYS A 392 -41.11 16.27 28.98
C LYS A 392 -41.91 17.45 28.43
N SER A 393 -42.44 18.25 29.34
CA SER A 393 -43.01 19.57 29.05
C SER A 393 -42.10 20.71 29.50
N ASP A 394 -42.34 21.91 29.00
CA ASP A 394 -41.76 23.14 29.58
C ASP A 394 -42.36 23.45 30.95
N GLU A 395 -43.65 23.17 31.15
CA GLU A 395 -44.41 23.55 32.36
C GLU A 395 -45.30 22.45 32.93
N ASN A 396 -45.68 22.58 34.20
CA ASN A 396 -46.60 21.65 34.87
C ASN A 396 -48.08 21.86 34.52
N TYR A 397 -48.41 22.93 33.79
CA TYR A 397 -49.77 23.32 33.47
C TYR A 397 -49.88 23.83 32.04
N PHE A 398 -51.03 23.60 31.40
CA PHE A 398 -51.33 24.17 30.10
C PHE A 398 -51.48 25.70 30.19
N LYS A 399 -51.16 26.38 29.10
CA LYS A 399 -51.24 27.84 28.96
C LYS A 399 -52.45 28.25 28.13
N LYS A 400 -53.09 29.36 28.47
CA LYS A 400 -54.12 30.05 27.66
C LYS A 400 -53.57 31.41 27.24
N GLY A 401 -53.43 31.66 25.94
CA GLY A 401 -52.85 32.91 25.44
C GLY A 401 -51.47 33.23 26.02
N GLY A 402 -50.66 32.19 26.31
CA GLY A 402 -49.34 32.31 26.94
C GLY A 402 -49.34 32.33 28.48
N LEU A 403 -50.50 32.50 29.13
CA LEU A 403 -50.61 32.54 30.59
C LEU A 403 -50.89 31.17 31.19
N GLN A 404 -50.24 30.83 32.30
CA GLN A 404 -50.44 29.56 33.00
C GLN A 404 -51.89 29.40 33.52
N THR A 405 -52.41 28.18 33.49
CA THR A 405 -53.77 27.85 33.96
C THR A 405 -53.74 26.83 35.10
N SER A 406 -54.92 26.39 35.56
CA SER A 406 -55.08 25.31 36.54
C SER A 406 -55.15 23.91 35.92
N ILE A 407 -55.05 23.79 34.60
CA ILE A 407 -55.11 22.50 33.90
C ILE A 407 -53.73 21.86 33.93
N ASN A 408 -53.57 20.78 34.69
CA ASN A 408 -52.28 20.10 34.87
C ASN A 408 -51.82 19.42 33.57
N SER A 409 -50.53 19.45 33.27
CA SER A 409 -49.95 18.77 32.10
C SER A 409 -50.12 17.26 32.15
N ASN A 410 -50.17 16.67 33.35
CA ASN A 410 -50.22 15.22 33.57
C ASN A 410 -51.51 14.55 33.07
N ILE A 411 -52.54 15.34 32.74
CA ILE A 411 -53.74 14.82 32.07
C ILE A 411 -53.42 14.34 30.65
N LEU A 412 -52.34 14.84 30.04
CA LEU A 412 -51.84 14.36 28.76
C LEU A 412 -50.81 13.26 29.02
N GLN A 413 -51.10 12.06 28.51
CA GLN A 413 -50.18 10.95 28.51
C GLN A 413 -49.56 10.79 27.12
N ILE A 414 -48.27 10.51 27.07
CA ILE A 414 -47.52 10.37 25.82
C ILE A 414 -46.78 9.03 25.82
N GLY A 415 -46.78 8.35 24.69
CA GLY A 415 -46.02 7.13 24.48
C GLY A 415 -45.66 6.93 23.02
N VAL A 416 -44.80 5.97 22.74
CA VAL A 416 -44.56 5.49 21.37
C VAL A 416 -45.68 4.50 21.02
N ASP A 417 -46.25 4.62 19.83
CA ASP A 417 -47.30 3.70 19.38
C ASP A 417 -46.75 2.26 19.29
N GLY A 418 -47.56 1.27 19.68
CA GLY A 418 -47.11 -0.12 19.85
C GLY A 418 -46.27 -0.40 21.11
N SER A 419 -45.88 0.62 21.89
CA SER A 419 -45.30 0.44 23.22
C SER A 419 -46.41 0.28 24.27
N SER A 420 -46.15 -0.53 25.30
CA SER A 420 -47.00 -0.60 26.50
C SER A 420 -46.81 0.61 27.42
N VAL A 421 -45.78 1.42 27.16
CA VAL A 421 -45.42 2.56 27.99
C VAL A 421 -46.19 3.80 27.53
N ASN A 422 -47.03 4.33 28.42
CA ASN A 422 -47.70 5.61 28.27
C ASN A 422 -47.53 6.39 29.57
N VAL A 423 -46.82 7.51 29.52
CA VAL A 423 -46.40 8.25 30.72
C VAL A 423 -47.12 9.59 30.82
N PRO A 424 -47.54 10.03 32.02
CA PRO A 424 -48.09 11.36 32.22
C PRO A 424 -47.04 12.44 31.95
N LEU A 425 -47.41 13.48 31.22
CA LEU A 425 -46.52 14.58 30.88
C LEU A 425 -46.17 15.41 32.12
N SER A 426 -44.88 15.67 32.33
CA SER A 426 -44.37 16.52 33.41
C SER A 426 -43.10 17.26 32.98
N LYS A 427 -42.59 18.17 33.83
CA LYS A 427 -41.31 18.85 33.59
C LYS A 427 -40.10 17.92 33.72
N THR A 428 -40.25 16.82 34.45
CA THR A 428 -39.20 15.80 34.63
C THR A 428 -39.22 14.85 33.43
N PRO A 429 -38.09 14.62 32.74
CA PRO A 429 -38.01 13.66 31.65
C PRO A 429 -38.58 12.30 32.03
N GLN A 430 -39.60 11.86 31.30
CA GLN A 430 -40.20 10.55 31.43
C GLN A 430 -39.77 9.69 30.25
N LYS A 431 -39.36 8.45 30.53
CA LYS A 431 -38.91 7.51 29.50
C LYS A 431 -40.11 6.93 28.76
N ILE A 432 -40.06 6.93 27.42
CA ILE A 432 -41.12 6.41 26.55
C ILE A 432 -40.66 5.31 25.60
N LEU A 433 -39.36 5.13 25.43
CA LEU A 433 -38.75 3.99 24.74
C LEU A 433 -37.51 3.52 25.51
N PHE A 434 -37.41 2.21 25.67
CA PHE A 434 -36.34 1.54 26.41
C PHE A 434 -35.51 0.71 25.43
N ASN A 435 -34.20 0.64 25.65
CA ASN A 435 -33.28 -0.22 24.90
C ASN A 435 -33.46 -0.14 23.37
N GLY A 436 -33.61 1.08 22.85
CA GLY A 436 -33.59 1.31 21.40
C GLY A 436 -32.25 0.85 20.84
N THR A 437 -32.27 0.07 19.76
CA THR A 437 -31.05 -0.39 19.07
C THR A 437 -30.55 0.66 18.08
N PRO A 438 -29.26 0.66 17.71
CA PRO A 438 -28.73 1.52 16.65
C PRO A 438 -29.64 1.54 15.42
N VAL A 439 -30.00 2.72 14.96
CA VAL A 439 -30.86 2.91 13.80
C VAL A 439 -30.55 4.21 13.07
N LEU A 440 -30.70 4.18 11.75
CA LEU A 440 -30.62 5.36 10.88
C LEU A 440 -32.03 5.70 10.38
N ASP A 441 -32.44 6.95 10.56
CA ASP A 441 -33.69 7.52 10.04
C ASP A 441 -34.95 6.71 10.41
N ARG A 442 -35.06 6.31 11.68
CA ARG A 442 -36.26 5.65 12.20
C ARG A 442 -37.38 6.66 12.43
N GLY A 443 -38.47 6.51 11.68
CA GLY A 443 -39.75 7.13 12.01
C GLY A 443 -40.41 6.44 13.22
N LEU A 444 -40.79 7.22 14.23
CA LEU A 444 -41.57 6.76 15.38
C LEU A 444 -42.94 7.44 15.37
N ASN A 445 -43.98 6.62 15.47
CA ASN A 445 -45.33 7.06 15.72
C ASN A 445 -45.47 7.38 17.20
N VAL A 446 -46.08 8.51 17.53
CA VAL A 446 -46.28 8.92 18.92
C VAL A 446 -47.77 8.95 19.19
N ARG A 447 -48.18 8.33 20.29
CA ARG A 447 -49.53 8.31 20.79
C ARG A 447 -49.66 9.32 21.92
N TYR A 448 -50.68 10.15 21.82
CA TYR A 448 -51.12 11.10 22.84
C TYR A 448 -52.48 10.65 23.35
N THR A 449 -52.68 10.66 24.65
CA THR A 449 -53.94 10.23 25.26
C THR A 449 -54.30 11.17 26.39
N ILE A 450 -55.52 11.70 26.37
CA ILE A 450 -56.16 12.30 27.53
C ILE A 450 -57.18 11.28 28.05
N PRO A 451 -56.89 10.57 29.15
CA PRO A 451 -57.77 9.52 29.66
C PRO A 451 -59.07 10.13 30.22
N PRO A 452 -60.12 9.31 30.45
CA PRO A 452 -61.39 9.74 31.03
C PRO A 452 -61.26 10.69 32.22
N ALA A 453 -60.44 10.35 33.22
CA ALA A 453 -60.24 11.19 34.41
C ALA A 453 -59.62 12.56 34.08
N GLY A 454 -58.68 12.60 33.12
CA GLY A 454 -58.09 13.83 32.62
C GLY A 454 -59.12 14.68 31.86
N ALA A 455 -59.93 14.05 31.02
CA ALA A 455 -60.99 14.71 30.25
C ALA A 455 -62.09 15.30 31.15
N GLN A 456 -62.51 14.58 32.19
CA GLN A 456 -63.48 15.08 33.17
C GLN A 456 -62.95 16.33 33.90
N SER A 457 -61.64 16.45 34.13
CA SER A 457 -61.03 17.64 34.74
C SER A 457 -61.12 18.91 33.87
N LEU A 458 -61.47 18.75 32.59
CA LEU A 458 -61.69 19.85 31.64
C LEU A 458 -63.13 20.38 31.66
N VAL A 459 -64.05 19.68 32.32
CA VAL A 459 -65.46 20.14 32.44
C VAL A 459 -65.49 21.44 33.24
N GLY A 460 -66.22 22.43 32.72
CA GLY A 460 -66.34 23.76 33.34
C GLY A 460 -65.11 24.66 33.14
N LYS A 461 -64.08 24.22 32.42
CA LYS A 461 -63.02 25.11 31.91
C LYS A 461 -63.58 25.98 30.78
N GLU A 462 -62.97 27.14 30.59
CA GLU A 462 -63.38 28.10 29.55
C GLU A 462 -63.20 27.49 28.15
N ASN A 463 -64.15 27.78 27.25
CA ASN A 463 -64.11 27.28 25.88
C ASN A 463 -63.10 28.09 25.05
N THR A 464 -61.85 27.62 25.03
CA THR A 464 -60.73 28.27 24.37
C THR A 464 -59.59 27.28 24.12
N THR A 465 -58.54 27.71 23.44
CA THR A 465 -57.36 26.88 23.18
C THR A 465 -56.38 26.94 24.35
N TYR A 466 -56.01 25.76 24.82
CA TYR A 466 -54.96 25.55 25.81
C TYR A 466 -53.77 24.86 25.14
N SER A 467 -52.56 25.34 25.40
CA SER A 467 -51.34 24.85 24.74
C SER A 467 -50.24 24.53 25.75
N ILE A 468 -49.40 23.55 25.42
CA ILE A 468 -48.18 23.21 26.17
C ILE A 468 -47.12 22.75 25.19
N ASN A 469 -45.84 23.04 25.47
CA ASN A 469 -44.75 22.57 24.63
C ASN A 469 -44.29 21.19 25.08
N VAL A 470 -44.06 20.28 24.13
CA VAL A 470 -43.55 18.94 24.38
C VAL A 470 -42.14 18.85 23.80
N TYR A 471 -41.20 18.37 24.61
CA TYR A 471 -39.80 18.17 24.22
C TYR A 471 -39.48 16.69 24.21
N TYR A 472 -38.86 16.25 23.12
CA TYR A 472 -38.27 14.93 23.00
C TYR A 472 -36.76 15.02 23.11
N SER A 473 -36.17 14.08 23.82
CA SER A 473 -34.72 13.93 23.93
C SER A 473 -34.39 12.46 24.01
N PHE A 474 -33.20 12.07 23.58
CA PHE A 474 -32.72 10.70 23.79
C PHE A 474 -31.33 10.71 24.39
N THR A 475 -30.99 9.60 25.02
CA THR A 475 -29.67 9.37 25.64
C THR A 475 -29.12 8.07 25.09
N ALA A 476 -27.89 8.09 24.60
CA ALA A 476 -27.18 6.86 24.25
C ALA A 476 -26.73 6.12 25.52
N ILE A 477 -26.95 4.80 25.58
CA ILE A 477 -26.69 3.95 26.75
C ILE A 477 -25.53 2.99 26.52
#